data_AF-M2YTT8-F1
#
_entry.id   AF-M2YTT8-F1
#
_cell.length_a   1.000
_cell.length_b   1.000
_cell.length_c   1.000
_cell.angle_alpha   90.00
_cell.angle_beta   90.00
_cell.angle_gamma   90.00
#
_symmetry.space_group_name_H-M   'P 1'
#
loop_
_entity.id
_entity.type
_entity.pdbx_description
1 polymer ?
#
loop_
_entity_poly.entity_id
_entity_poly.type
_entity_poly.pdbx_seq_one_letter_code
_entity_poly.pdbx_strand_id
1 'polypeptide(L)'
;MVVSGISVNPATALYNVLQRVTQSGKQSFDQGWSYALGAQVGTVEFIQRHSEVVGLAQMVTSHLMALPEDDSTRARYVKYLPAWYNVVVYRNGGWNASGHAPASAISDTVLDHLAGLGDRFDHRFGGEDYVLTDKAEHQLRATLNEWLHLLDEAQLPANIAREIRTKVDHILWLLDNVNLVGTQPVVERTRELAGTGFSIMAQRPSIARKVGSAMLGLVGFLGLVNETVDNVNGILAGTTEMIEHVHEIQDLLDGEAPKELPGPPGPHQLPTDVRASTGNAEHPVVDAEFVEEE
;
A
#
# COMPACT_ATOMS: atom_id res chain seq x y z
N MET A 1 1.36 25.49 15.94
CA MET A 1 0.62 25.53 14.67
C MET A 1 0.17 24.10 14.42
N VAL A 2 -1.13 23.82 14.41
CA VAL A 2 -1.62 22.45 14.15
C VAL A 2 -1.50 22.24 12.64
N VAL A 3 -0.64 21.32 12.21
CA VAL A 3 -0.55 20.92 10.81
C VAL A 3 -1.80 20.10 10.51
N SER A 4 -2.71 20.64 9.70
CA SER A 4 -3.82 19.86 9.16
C SER A 4 -3.26 18.90 8.12
N GLY A 5 -3.39 17.61 8.37
CA GLY A 5 -3.03 16.57 7.40
C GLY A 5 -4.10 15.49 7.39
N ILE A 6 -4.20 14.80 6.26
CA ILE A 6 -5.15 13.70 6.08
C ILE A 6 -4.44 12.41 6.50
N SER A 7 -5.01 11.73 7.49
CA SER A 7 -4.68 10.34 7.82
C SER A 7 -5.99 9.56 7.89
N VAL A 8 -6.06 8.46 7.12
CA VAL A 8 -7.21 7.57 7.12
C VAL A 8 -6.66 6.15 7.24
N ASN A 9 -6.91 5.52 8.39
CA ASN A 9 -6.50 4.14 8.61
C ASN A 9 -7.22 3.18 7.64
N PRO A 10 -6.70 1.96 7.42
CA PRO A 10 -7.24 1.02 6.44
C PRO A 10 -8.70 0.62 6.67
N ALA A 11 -9.18 0.54 7.92
CA ALA A 11 -10.56 0.17 8.23
C ALA A 11 -11.53 1.30 7.89
N THR A 12 -11.18 2.55 8.22
CA THR A 12 -11.96 3.74 7.83
C THR A 12 -11.99 3.90 6.32
N ALA A 13 -10.85 3.73 5.63
CA ALA A 13 -10.79 3.78 4.16
C ALA A 13 -11.67 2.70 3.51
N LEU A 14 -11.59 1.45 3.99
CA LEU A 14 -12.43 0.37 3.50
C LEU A 14 -13.92 0.67 3.74
N TYR A 15 -14.28 1.18 4.91
CA TYR A 15 -15.65 1.62 5.21
C TYR A 15 -16.12 2.67 4.21
N ASN A 16 -15.34 3.73 3.96
CA ASN A 16 -15.69 4.80 3.02
C ASN A 16 -15.94 4.26 1.61
N VAL A 17 -15.10 3.33 1.14
CA VAL A 17 -15.27 2.68 -0.17
C VAL A 17 -16.54 1.85 -0.22
N LEU A 18 -16.73 0.95 0.75
CA LEU A 18 -17.89 0.06 0.79
C LEU A 18 -19.20 0.86 0.95
N GLN A 19 -19.18 1.93 1.74
CA GLN A 19 -20.29 2.87 1.87
C GLN A 19 -20.60 3.54 0.52
N ARG A 20 -19.59 4.04 -0.19
CA ARG A 20 -19.79 4.66 -1.52
C ARG A 20 -20.34 3.67 -2.55
N VAL A 21 -19.91 2.42 -2.52
CA VAL A 21 -20.43 1.34 -3.38
C VAL A 21 -21.90 1.05 -3.06
N THR A 22 -22.23 0.83 -1.79
CA THR A 22 -23.58 0.47 -1.32
C THR A 22 -24.58 1.61 -1.54
N GLN A 23 -24.15 2.87 -1.35
CA GLN A 23 -24.97 4.06 -1.55
C GLN A 23 -25.01 4.60 -2.99
N SER A 24 -24.41 3.89 -3.95
CA SER A 24 -24.32 4.32 -5.36
C SER A 24 -25.67 4.42 -6.09
N GLY A 25 -26.74 3.82 -5.54
CA GLY A 25 -28.06 3.75 -6.16
C GLY A 25 -28.11 2.93 -7.47
N LYS A 26 -27.07 2.16 -7.77
CA LYS A 26 -26.97 1.36 -9.01
C LYS A 26 -27.72 0.04 -8.90
N GLN A 27 -28.10 -0.52 -10.05
CA GLN A 27 -28.94 -1.73 -10.12
C GLN A 27 -28.13 -3.03 -10.13
N SER A 28 -26.83 -2.94 -10.41
CA SER A 28 -25.90 -4.07 -10.45
C SER A 28 -24.60 -3.72 -9.74
N PHE A 29 -23.89 -4.77 -9.31
CA PHE A 29 -22.71 -4.65 -8.46
C PHE A 29 -21.53 -4.01 -9.20
N ASP A 30 -21.34 -4.36 -10.46
CA ASP A 30 -20.34 -3.76 -11.35
C ASP A 30 -20.53 -2.25 -11.50
N GLN A 31 -21.76 -1.78 -11.72
CA GLN A 31 -22.07 -0.36 -11.82
C GLN A 31 -21.79 0.38 -10.50
N GLY A 32 -22.06 -0.25 -9.36
CA GLY A 32 -21.78 0.32 -8.04
C GLY A 32 -20.27 0.53 -7.82
N TRP A 33 -19.46 -0.47 -8.17
CA TRP A 33 -18.01 -0.36 -8.13
C TRP A 33 -17.46 0.63 -9.13
N SER A 34 -17.99 0.65 -10.36
CA SER A 34 -17.59 1.63 -11.35
C SER A 34 -17.89 3.06 -10.94
N TYR A 35 -19.02 3.27 -10.26
CA TYR A 35 -19.35 4.56 -9.67
C TYR A 35 -18.39 4.94 -8.54
N ALA A 36 -18.10 4.01 -7.62
CA ALA A 36 -17.26 4.30 -6.46
C ALA A 36 -15.81 4.62 -6.87
N LEU A 37 -15.26 3.88 -7.85
CA LEU A 37 -13.88 4.02 -8.30
C LEU A 37 -13.71 4.93 -9.52
N GLY A 38 -14.79 5.38 -10.14
CA GLY A 38 -14.75 6.20 -11.36
C GLY A 38 -14.08 5.50 -12.55
N ALA A 39 -14.20 4.17 -12.64
CA ALA A 39 -13.61 3.35 -13.70
C ALA A 39 -14.54 2.19 -14.08
N GLN A 40 -14.67 1.90 -15.37
CA GLN A 40 -15.58 0.84 -15.83
C GLN A 40 -15.04 -0.55 -15.49
N VAL A 41 -15.88 -1.45 -14.95
CA VAL A 41 -15.47 -2.84 -14.69
C VAL A 41 -14.93 -3.49 -15.96
N GLY A 42 -13.77 -4.12 -15.86
CA GLY A 42 -13.07 -4.77 -16.97
C GLY A 42 -11.99 -3.91 -17.63
N THR A 43 -11.82 -2.64 -17.26
CA THR A 43 -10.69 -1.82 -17.72
C THR A 43 -9.45 -1.99 -16.83
N VAL A 44 -8.28 -1.61 -17.36
CA VAL A 44 -7.02 -1.65 -16.60
C VAL A 44 -7.09 -0.71 -15.40
N GLU A 45 -7.66 0.48 -15.57
CA GLU A 45 -7.85 1.46 -14.49
C GLU A 45 -8.74 0.90 -13.39
N PHE A 46 -9.80 0.17 -13.75
CA PHE A 46 -10.65 -0.48 -12.75
C PHE A 46 -9.87 -1.54 -11.97
N ILE A 47 -9.13 -2.41 -12.65
CA ILE A 47 -8.32 -3.45 -12.00
C ILE A 47 -7.32 -2.82 -11.03
N GLN A 48 -6.63 -1.75 -11.46
CA GLN A 48 -5.64 -1.06 -10.65
C GLN A 48 -6.29 -0.43 -9.41
N ARG A 49 -7.38 0.33 -9.58
CA ARG A 49 -8.08 1.00 -8.47
C ARG A 49 -8.76 0.00 -7.52
N HIS A 50 -9.33 -1.08 -8.06
CA HIS A 50 -9.96 -2.13 -7.26
C HIS A 50 -8.91 -2.92 -6.47
N SER A 51 -7.71 -3.11 -7.02
CA SER A 51 -6.59 -3.75 -6.30
C SER A 51 -6.18 -2.99 -5.04
N GLU A 52 -6.29 -1.66 -5.03
CA GLU A 52 -6.05 -0.85 -3.83
C GLU A 52 -7.06 -1.17 -2.73
N VAL A 53 -8.33 -1.38 -3.10
CA VAL A 53 -9.39 -1.75 -2.15
C VAL A 53 -9.22 -3.18 -1.63
N VAL A 54 -8.74 -4.09 -2.48
CA VAL A 54 -8.33 -5.43 -2.03
C VAL A 54 -7.17 -5.33 -1.04
N GLY A 55 -6.20 -4.46 -1.30
CA GLY A 55 -5.11 -4.13 -0.38
C GLY A 55 -5.62 -3.63 0.97
N LEU A 56 -6.58 -2.69 0.98
CA LEU A 56 -7.23 -2.22 2.21
C LEU A 56 -7.83 -3.38 3.02
N ALA A 57 -8.58 -4.28 2.38
CA ALA A 57 -9.17 -5.43 3.07
C ALA A 57 -8.12 -6.38 3.65
N GLN A 58 -7.00 -6.56 2.95
CA GLN A 58 -5.86 -7.34 3.46
C GLN A 58 -5.22 -6.65 4.66
N MET A 59 -4.99 -5.34 4.61
CA MET A 59 -4.41 -4.58 5.72
C MET A 59 -5.31 -4.60 6.96
N VAL A 60 -6.63 -4.44 6.80
CA VAL A 60 -7.59 -4.59 7.91
C VAL A 60 -7.48 -5.97 8.54
N THR A 61 -7.39 -7.02 7.72
CA THR A 61 -7.20 -8.40 8.19
C THR A 61 -5.89 -8.55 8.95
N SER A 62 -4.79 -8.06 8.39
CA SER A 62 -3.45 -8.14 9.01
C SER A 62 -3.39 -7.41 10.34
N HIS A 63 -3.88 -6.16 10.42
CA HIS A 63 -3.90 -5.38 11.67
C HIS A 63 -4.74 -6.07 12.73
N LEU A 64 -5.89 -6.63 12.35
CA LEU A 64 -6.76 -7.33 13.30
C LEU A 64 -6.13 -8.64 13.80
N MET A 65 -5.44 -9.37 12.93
CA MET A 65 -4.79 -10.64 13.26
C MET A 65 -3.45 -10.45 13.99
N ALA A 66 -2.82 -9.28 13.87
CA ALA A 66 -1.64 -8.90 14.63
C ALA A 66 -1.94 -8.63 16.12
N LEU A 67 -3.22 -8.44 16.48
CA LEU A 67 -3.63 -8.33 17.88
C LEU A 67 -3.48 -9.70 18.60
N PRO A 68 -3.19 -9.70 19.91
CA PRO A 68 -3.19 -10.91 20.73
C PRO A 68 -4.50 -11.72 20.58
N GLU A 69 -4.42 -13.05 20.69
CA GLU A 69 -5.58 -13.93 20.51
C GLU A 69 -6.68 -13.68 21.56
N ASP A 70 -6.31 -13.24 22.75
CA ASP A 70 -7.19 -12.87 23.86
C ASP A 70 -7.68 -11.41 23.79
N ASP A 71 -7.24 -10.61 22.81
CA ASP A 71 -7.68 -9.23 22.64
C ASP A 71 -9.17 -9.17 22.28
N SER A 72 -9.95 -8.49 23.11
CA SER A 72 -11.40 -8.36 22.94
C SER A 72 -11.81 -7.70 21.62
N THR A 73 -10.96 -6.87 21.02
CA THR A 73 -11.17 -6.25 19.70
C THR A 73 -11.08 -7.32 18.62
N ARG A 74 -10.03 -8.15 18.65
CA ARG A 74 -9.86 -9.26 17.70
C ARG A 74 -11.04 -10.22 17.77
N ALA A 75 -11.37 -10.69 18.97
CA ALA A 75 -12.48 -11.63 19.19
C ALA A 75 -13.83 -11.06 18.68
N ARG A 76 -14.05 -9.75 18.84
CA ARG A 76 -15.28 -9.08 18.40
C ARG A 76 -15.36 -8.93 16.89
N TYR A 77 -14.27 -8.55 16.23
CA TYR A 77 -14.31 -8.12 14.83
C TYR A 77 -13.93 -9.20 13.81
N VAL A 78 -13.16 -10.23 14.21
CA VAL A 78 -12.65 -11.25 13.26
C VAL A 78 -13.77 -11.96 12.50
N LYS A 79 -14.92 -12.16 13.15
CA LYS A 79 -16.10 -12.79 12.57
C LYS A 79 -16.74 -12.02 11.41
N TYR A 80 -16.45 -10.72 11.28
CA TYR A 80 -16.99 -9.87 10.20
C TYR A 80 -16.07 -9.82 8.97
N LEU A 81 -14.81 -10.25 9.07
CA LEU A 81 -13.86 -10.26 7.95
C LEU A 81 -14.43 -10.93 6.68
N PRO A 82 -15.09 -12.10 6.75
CA PRO A 82 -15.64 -12.73 5.54
C PRO A 82 -16.72 -11.87 4.88
N ALA A 83 -17.55 -11.18 5.67
CA ALA A 83 -18.60 -10.32 5.13
C ALA A 83 -18.01 -9.12 4.41
N TRP A 84 -17.03 -8.43 5.01
CA TRP A 84 -16.35 -7.30 4.37
C TRP A 84 -15.64 -7.71 3.08
N TYR A 85 -14.88 -8.81 3.13
CA TYR A 85 -14.17 -9.31 1.96
C TYR A 85 -15.13 -9.75 0.85
N ASN A 86 -16.25 -10.38 1.18
CA ASN A 86 -17.24 -10.79 0.21
C ASN A 86 -17.86 -9.60 -0.55
N VAL A 87 -17.91 -8.40 0.01
CA VAL A 87 -18.33 -7.21 -0.76
C VAL A 87 -17.22 -6.76 -1.72
N VAL A 88 -15.96 -6.82 -1.28
CA VAL A 88 -14.82 -6.41 -2.12
C VAL A 88 -14.70 -7.30 -3.36
N VAL A 89 -14.77 -8.62 -3.22
CA VAL A 89 -14.61 -9.56 -4.35
C VAL A 89 -15.92 -10.06 -4.95
N TYR A 90 -17.05 -9.84 -4.29
CA TYR A 90 -18.40 -10.28 -4.67
C TYR A 90 -18.50 -11.73 -5.14
N ARG A 91 -18.65 -12.62 -4.17
CA ARG A 91 -18.77 -14.07 -4.39
C ARG A 91 -20.21 -14.59 -4.51
N ASN A 92 -21.20 -13.77 -4.14
CA ASN A 92 -22.57 -14.24 -3.91
C ASN A 92 -23.49 -14.10 -5.14
N GLY A 93 -22.96 -13.75 -6.32
CA GLY A 93 -23.76 -13.60 -7.53
C GLY A 93 -22.94 -13.12 -8.72
N GLY A 94 -23.62 -12.90 -9.85
CA GLY A 94 -23.01 -12.26 -11.02
C GLY A 94 -22.84 -10.76 -10.78
N TRP A 95 -21.64 -10.22 -11.00
CA TRP A 95 -21.34 -8.79 -10.86
C TRP A 95 -22.28 -7.89 -11.69
N ASN A 96 -22.69 -8.38 -12.86
CA ASN A 96 -23.58 -7.71 -13.81
C ASN A 96 -25.05 -8.15 -13.71
N ALA A 97 -25.39 -9.01 -12.75
CA ALA A 97 -26.73 -9.58 -12.66
C ALA A 97 -27.72 -8.52 -12.15
N SER A 98 -28.71 -8.18 -12.99
CA SER A 98 -29.81 -7.30 -12.61
C SER A 98 -30.56 -7.85 -11.41
N GLY A 99 -30.78 -7.03 -10.38
CA GLY A 99 -31.42 -7.45 -9.13
C GLY A 99 -30.45 -7.71 -7.97
N HIS A 100 -29.15 -7.65 -8.22
CA HIS A 100 -28.11 -7.68 -7.19
C HIS A 100 -27.60 -6.27 -6.93
N ALA A 101 -28.44 -5.43 -6.34
CA ALA A 101 -28.07 -4.06 -6.02
C ALA A 101 -26.91 -4.04 -5.00
N PRO A 102 -25.93 -3.12 -5.15
CA PRO A 102 -24.85 -2.96 -4.16
C PRO A 102 -25.36 -2.78 -2.73
N ALA A 103 -26.49 -2.09 -2.56
CA ALA A 103 -27.11 -1.84 -1.25
C ALA A 103 -27.48 -3.13 -0.48
N SER A 104 -27.72 -4.26 -1.15
CA SER A 104 -28.04 -5.53 -0.49
C SER A 104 -26.82 -6.42 -0.25
N ALA A 105 -25.61 -6.00 -0.66
CA ALA A 105 -24.42 -6.83 -0.56
C ALA A 105 -23.89 -6.97 0.88
N ILE A 106 -24.19 -6.01 1.74
CA ILE A 106 -23.80 -5.97 3.15
C ILE A 106 -24.84 -5.19 3.94
N SER A 107 -25.20 -5.66 5.13
CA SER A 107 -26.10 -4.93 6.03
C SER A 107 -25.39 -3.73 6.66
N ASP A 108 -26.10 -2.63 6.86
CA ASP A 108 -25.60 -1.42 7.53
C ASP A 108 -24.89 -1.74 8.86
N THR A 109 -25.45 -2.63 9.69
CA THR A 109 -24.84 -3.04 10.96
C THR A 109 -23.43 -3.63 10.82
N VAL A 110 -23.18 -4.42 9.77
CA VAL A 110 -21.85 -5.02 9.53
C VAL A 110 -20.88 -3.97 9.00
N LEU A 111 -21.38 -2.98 8.26
CA LEU A 111 -20.59 -1.85 7.79
C LEU A 111 -20.26 -0.88 8.94
N ASP A 112 -21.20 -0.62 9.86
CA ASP A 112 -20.97 0.18 11.07
C ASP A 112 -19.93 -0.45 12.00
N HIS A 113 -19.86 -1.78 12.06
CA HIS A 113 -18.78 -2.47 12.77
C HIS A 113 -17.40 -2.22 12.15
N LEU A 114 -17.31 -1.99 10.83
CA LEU A 114 -16.05 -1.63 10.19
C LEU A 114 -15.66 -0.18 10.55
N ALA A 115 -16.62 0.75 10.57
CA ALA A 115 -16.37 2.11 11.05
C ALA A 115 -15.90 2.12 12.51
N GLY A 116 -16.59 1.38 13.39
CA GLY A 116 -16.18 1.24 14.79
C GLY A 116 -14.87 0.48 15.00
N LEU A 117 -14.40 -0.30 14.02
CA LEU A 117 -13.04 -0.85 14.00
C LEU A 117 -12.03 0.22 13.58
N GLY A 118 -12.37 1.07 12.62
CA GLY A 118 -11.60 2.25 12.24
C GLY A 118 -11.29 3.15 13.43
N ASP A 119 -12.31 3.50 14.23
CA ASP A 119 -12.11 4.27 15.46
C ASP A 119 -11.11 3.59 16.41
N ARG A 120 -11.16 2.26 16.54
CA ARG A 120 -10.24 1.50 17.41
C ARG A 120 -8.83 1.50 16.87
N PHE A 121 -8.67 1.42 15.55
CA PHE A 121 -7.38 1.52 14.90
C PHE A 121 -6.78 2.90 15.10
N ASP A 122 -7.54 3.98 14.95
CA ASP A 122 -7.03 5.33 15.22
C ASP A 122 -6.53 5.46 16.67
N HIS A 123 -7.24 4.92 17.64
CA HIS A 123 -6.81 4.98 19.04
C HIS A 123 -5.56 4.13 19.34
N ARG A 124 -5.34 3.04 18.59
CA ARG A 124 -4.27 2.08 18.85
C ARG A 124 -3.03 2.31 18.00
N PHE A 125 -3.22 2.75 16.76
CA PHE A 125 -2.21 2.89 15.71
C PHE A 125 -2.14 4.32 15.16
N GLY A 126 -2.89 5.30 15.68
CA GLY A 126 -3.00 6.66 15.14
C GLY A 126 -1.73 7.53 15.15
N GLY A 127 -0.56 6.94 15.38
CA GLY A 127 0.76 7.54 15.13
C GLY A 127 1.62 6.77 14.12
N GLU A 128 1.16 5.63 13.61
CA GLU A 128 1.84 4.81 12.60
C GLU A 128 1.36 5.13 11.18
N ASP A 129 0.23 5.84 11.06
CA ASP A 129 -0.33 6.20 9.76
C ASP A 129 0.42 7.36 9.10
N TYR A 130 0.62 7.24 7.79
CA TYR A 130 1.18 8.32 6.97
C TYR A 130 0.22 9.51 6.93
N VAL A 131 0.71 10.68 7.37
CA VAL A 131 -0.05 11.93 7.30
C VAL A 131 0.31 12.67 6.01
N LEU A 132 -0.68 12.87 5.15
CA LEU A 132 -0.52 13.69 3.95
C LEU A 132 -0.80 15.15 4.31
N THR A 133 0.26 15.95 4.41
CA THR A 133 0.15 17.41 4.62
C THR A 133 -0.05 18.13 3.29
N ASP A 134 -0.67 19.31 3.31
CA ASP A 134 -0.84 20.15 2.09
C ASP A 134 0.49 20.40 1.37
N LYS A 135 1.58 20.59 2.13
CA LYS A 135 2.93 20.76 1.59
C LYS A 135 3.40 19.50 0.86
N ALA A 136 3.23 18.33 1.48
CA ALA A 136 3.63 17.05 0.88
C ALA A 136 2.79 16.74 -0.37
N GLU A 137 1.47 16.95 -0.32
CA GLU A 137 0.60 16.79 -1.48
C GLU A 137 1.02 17.71 -2.63
N HIS A 138 1.20 19.01 -2.35
CA HIS A 138 1.58 19.99 -3.38
C HIS A 138 2.91 19.64 -4.03
N GLN A 139 3.91 19.24 -3.22
CA GLN A 139 5.20 18.80 -3.72
C GLN A 139 5.07 17.56 -4.60
N LEU A 140 4.33 16.54 -4.17
CA LEU A 140 4.15 15.32 -4.95
C LEU A 140 3.46 15.62 -6.29
N ARG A 141 2.40 16.45 -6.30
CA ARG A 141 1.74 16.85 -7.55
C ARG A 141 2.68 17.57 -8.50
N ALA A 142 3.50 18.49 -7.99
CA ALA A 142 4.50 19.18 -8.81
C ALA A 142 5.48 18.17 -9.43
N THR A 143 6.00 17.24 -8.63
CA THR A 143 6.92 16.20 -9.10
C THR A 143 6.28 15.25 -10.12
N LEU A 144 5.03 14.85 -9.93
CA LEU A 144 4.31 14.00 -10.90
C LEU A 144 4.13 14.71 -12.25
N ASN A 145 3.89 16.03 -12.25
CA ASN A 145 3.86 16.81 -13.47
C ASN A 145 5.24 16.91 -14.14
N GLU A 146 6.32 17.05 -13.38
CA GLU A 146 7.68 16.98 -13.91
C GLU A 146 7.98 15.63 -14.57
N TRP A 147 7.50 14.53 -13.98
CA TRP A 147 7.57 13.21 -14.61
C TRP A 147 6.84 13.17 -15.95
N LEU A 148 5.63 13.71 -16.04
CA LEU A 148 4.89 13.79 -17.31
C LEU A 148 5.65 14.61 -18.36
N HIS A 149 6.22 15.75 -17.99
CA HIS A 149 7.06 16.54 -18.88
C HIS A 149 8.32 15.78 -19.34
N LEU A 150 8.96 15.05 -18.42
CA LEU A 150 10.12 14.22 -18.74
C LEU A 150 9.77 13.13 -19.76
N LEU A 151 8.59 12.52 -19.67
CA LEU A 151 8.15 11.51 -20.64
C LEU A 151 8.08 12.04 -22.07
N ASP A 152 7.71 13.30 -22.25
CA ASP A 152 7.61 13.93 -23.57
C ASP A 152 8.99 14.31 -24.12
N GLU A 153 9.97 14.60 -23.27
CA GLU A 153 11.31 15.03 -23.68
C GLU A 153 12.36 13.91 -23.77
N ALA A 154 12.30 12.90 -22.90
CA ALA A 154 13.44 12.01 -22.62
C ALA A 154 13.66 10.90 -23.66
N GLN A 155 12.89 10.88 -24.75
CA GLN A 155 12.93 9.84 -25.80
C GLN A 155 13.01 8.42 -25.22
N LEU A 156 12.24 8.18 -24.16
CA LEU A 156 12.17 6.88 -23.50
C LEU A 156 11.56 5.83 -24.44
N PRO A 157 11.94 4.54 -24.29
CA PRO A 157 11.23 3.46 -24.97
C PRO A 157 9.73 3.53 -24.69
N ALA A 158 8.91 3.33 -25.72
CA ALA A 158 7.47 3.53 -25.63
C ALA A 158 6.79 2.69 -24.52
N ASN A 159 7.32 1.50 -24.22
CA ASN A 159 6.84 0.65 -23.14
C ASN A 159 7.14 1.27 -21.75
N ILE A 160 8.38 1.74 -21.54
CA ILE A 160 8.81 2.38 -20.29
C ILE A 160 8.03 3.68 -20.07
N ALA A 161 7.90 4.51 -21.11
CA ALA A 161 7.15 5.75 -21.04
C ALA A 161 5.67 5.50 -20.68
N ARG A 162 5.05 4.46 -21.26
CA ARG A 162 3.68 4.06 -20.94
C ARG A 162 3.53 3.56 -19.50
N GLU A 163 4.48 2.76 -19.03
CA GLU A 163 4.48 2.24 -17.65
C GLU A 163 4.57 3.38 -16.63
N ILE A 164 5.53 4.31 -16.82
CA ILE A 164 5.68 5.49 -15.96
C ILE A 164 4.42 6.35 -16.00
N ARG A 165 3.87 6.62 -17.19
CA ARG A 165 2.61 7.39 -17.33
C ARG A 165 1.48 6.73 -16.53
N THR A 166 1.33 5.41 -16.64
CA THR A 166 0.31 4.65 -15.90
C THR A 166 0.53 4.75 -14.38
N LYS A 167 1.77 4.67 -13.90
CA LYS A 167 2.09 4.87 -12.48
C LYS A 167 1.77 6.29 -12.02
N VAL A 168 2.15 7.30 -12.80
CA VAL A 168 1.89 8.72 -12.49
C VAL A 168 0.40 9.02 -12.45
N ASP A 169 -0.35 8.61 -13.47
CA ASP A 169 -1.81 8.81 -13.55
C ASP A 169 -2.53 8.13 -12.38
N HIS A 170 -2.05 6.95 -11.95
CA HIS A 170 -2.59 6.26 -10.79
C HIS A 170 -2.27 6.98 -9.48
N ILE A 171 -1.05 7.48 -9.27
CA ILE A 171 -0.73 8.27 -8.07
C ILE A 171 -1.56 9.56 -8.01
N LEU A 172 -1.77 10.22 -9.15
CA LEU A 172 -2.67 11.39 -9.23
C LEU A 172 -4.10 11.02 -8.83
N TRP A 173 -4.61 9.89 -9.31
CA TRP A 173 -5.92 9.39 -8.89
C TRP A 173 -5.97 9.09 -7.39
N LEU A 174 -4.92 8.49 -6.82
CA LEU A 174 -4.83 8.21 -5.38
C LEU A 174 -4.86 9.50 -4.57
N LEU A 175 -4.15 10.55 -5.00
CA LEU A 175 -4.19 11.86 -4.35
C LEU A 175 -5.59 12.48 -4.37
N ASP A 176 -6.25 12.43 -5.53
CA ASP A 176 -7.63 12.95 -5.67
C ASP A 176 -8.65 12.15 -4.85
N ASN A 177 -8.30 10.94 -4.42
CA ASN A 177 -9.16 10.02 -3.67
C ASN A 177 -8.55 9.62 -2.32
N VAL A 178 -7.64 10.42 -1.75
CA VAL A 178 -6.94 10.07 -0.49
C VAL A 178 -7.91 9.85 0.67
N ASN A 179 -9.02 10.60 0.73
CA ASN A 179 -10.07 10.41 1.73
C ASN A 179 -10.83 9.07 1.58
N LEU A 180 -10.77 8.47 0.40
CA LEU A 180 -11.42 7.21 0.07
C LEU A 180 -10.49 6.02 0.33
N VAL A 181 -9.23 6.10 -0.11
CA VAL A 181 -8.28 4.96 -0.11
C VAL A 181 -7.18 5.07 0.94
N GLY A 182 -7.08 6.20 1.64
CA GLY A 182 -6.03 6.48 2.61
C GLY A 182 -4.71 6.92 1.97
N THR A 183 -3.78 7.34 2.83
CA THR A 183 -2.47 7.88 2.43
C THR A 183 -1.47 6.79 2.06
N GLN A 184 -1.56 5.62 2.68
CA GLN A 184 -0.57 4.54 2.49
C GLN A 184 -0.41 4.12 1.02
N PRO A 185 -1.47 3.90 0.22
CA PRO A 185 -1.31 3.61 -1.21
C PRO A 185 -0.53 4.69 -1.97
N VAL A 186 -0.70 5.97 -1.63
CA VAL A 186 0.05 7.09 -2.26
C VAL A 186 1.55 6.90 -2.02
N VAL A 187 1.93 6.60 -0.78
CA VAL A 187 3.33 6.40 -0.37
C VAL A 187 3.94 5.18 -1.07
N GLU A 188 3.24 4.05 -1.06
CA GLU A 188 3.71 2.80 -1.69
C GLU A 188 3.91 2.98 -3.19
N ARG A 189 2.92 3.54 -3.91
CA ARG A 189 3.05 3.77 -5.35
C ARG A 189 4.11 4.82 -5.69
N THR A 190 4.33 5.79 -4.82
CA THR A 190 5.44 6.74 -4.97
C THR A 190 6.80 6.06 -4.81
N ARG A 191 6.95 5.14 -3.84
CA ARG A 191 8.17 4.32 -3.69
C ARG A 191 8.41 3.44 -4.92
N GLU A 192 7.37 2.83 -5.48
CA GLU A 192 7.50 2.04 -6.72
C GLU A 192 7.94 2.89 -7.92
N LEU A 193 7.38 4.09 -8.07
CA LEU A 193 7.80 5.02 -9.13
C LEU A 193 9.26 5.44 -8.92
N ALA A 194 9.66 5.68 -7.67
CA ALA A 194 11.05 5.96 -7.33
C ALA A 194 11.97 4.79 -7.73
N GLY A 195 11.64 3.55 -7.35
CA GLY A 195 12.39 2.35 -7.76
C GLY A 195 12.48 2.16 -9.28
N THR A 196 11.42 2.54 -10.00
CA THR A 196 11.40 2.55 -11.47
C THR A 196 12.40 3.57 -12.02
N GLY A 197 12.44 4.78 -11.43
CA GLY A 197 13.40 5.83 -11.80
C GLY A 197 14.85 5.40 -11.58
N PHE A 198 15.18 4.80 -10.44
CA PHE A 198 16.52 4.24 -10.18
C PHE A 198 16.93 3.20 -11.22
N SER A 199 16.01 2.28 -11.55
CA SER A 199 16.25 1.25 -12.57
C SER A 199 16.53 1.86 -13.96
N ILE A 200 15.82 2.93 -14.32
CA ILE A 200 16.03 3.65 -15.59
C ILE A 200 17.39 4.34 -15.61
N MET A 201 17.78 5.01 -14.52
CA MET A 201 19.09 5.67 -14.44
C MET A 201 20.25 4.68 -14.61
N ALA A 202 20.15 3.52 -13.97
CA ALA A 202 21.16 2.46 -14.08
C ALA A 202 21.25 1.89 -15.51
N GLN A 203 20.11 1.69 -16.18
CA GLN A 203 20.07 1.13 -17.54
C GLN A 203 20.39 2.17 -18.63
N ARG A 204 20.18 3.46 -18.36
CA ARG A 204 20.30 4.55 -19.35
C ARG A 204 21.01 5.77 -18.75
N PRO A 205 22.35 5.72 -18.62
CA PRO A 205 23.14 6.83 -18.06
C PRO A 205 22.95 8.15 -18.81
N SER A 206 22.68 8.12 -20.12
CA SER A 206 22.51 9.32 -20.95
C SER A 206 21.33 10.20 -20.54
N ILE A 207 20.32 9.65 -19.85
CA ILE A 207 19.16 10.40 -19.36
C ILE A 207 19.12 10.45 -17.82
N ALA A 208 20.13 9.88 -17.14
CA ALA A 208 20.15 9.76 -15.69
C ALA A 208 20.03 11.11 -14.99
N ARG A 209 20.68 12.17 -15.52
CA ARG A 209 20.56 13.54 -14.98
C ARG A 209 19.11 14.05 -14.98
N LYS A 210 18.37 13.82 -16.06
CA LYS A 210 16.97 14.27 -16.17
C LYS A 210 16.07 13.48 -15.22
N VAL A 211 16.23 12.15 -15.19
CA VAL A 211 15.45 11.27 -14.31
C VAL A 211 15.78 11.54 -12.85
N GLY A 212 17.05 11.73 -12.51
CA GLY A 212 17.53 12.07 -11.17
C GLY A 212 16.90 13.35 -10.63
N SER A 213 16.76 14.38 -11.46
CA SER A 213 16.06 15.62 -11.06
C SER A 213 14.60 15.36 -10.65
N ALA A 214 13.85 14.59 -11.43
CA ALA A 214 12.46 14.25 -11.11
C ALA A 214 12.35 13.29 -9.91
N MET A 215 13.37 12.46 -9.68
CA MET A 215 13.48 11.56 -8.53
C MET A 215 13.62 12.31 -7.20
N LEU A 216 14.38 13.41 -7.16
CA LEU A 216 14.57 14.21 -5.95
C LEU A 216 13.23 14.68 -5.36
N GLY A 217 12.28 15.05 -6.22
CA GLY A 217 10.95 15.45 -5.78
C GLY A 217 10.18 14.32 -5.08
N LEU A 218 10.29 13.09 -5.59
CA LEU A 218 9.63 11.91 -5.02
C LEU A 218 10.25 11.55 -3.66
N VAL A 219 11.59 11.59 -3.56
CA VAL A 219 12.24 11.30 -2.28
C VAL A 219 11.97 12.40 -1.26
N GLY A 220 11.94 13.67 -1.69
CA GLY A 220 11.54 14.76 -0.81
C GLY A 220 10.12 14.59 -0.28
N PHE A 221 9.17 14.14 -1.10
CA PHE A 221 7.82 13.79 -0.65
C PHE A 221 7.84 12.66 0.38
N LEU A 222 8.57 11.57 0.09
CA LEU A 222 8.68 10.44 1.01
C LEU A 222 9.32 10.87 2.34
N GLY A 223 10.32 11.76 2.31
CA GLY A 223 10.91 12.35 3.51
C GLY A 223 9.90 13.12 4.36
N LEU A 224 9.09 14.00 3.73
CA LEU A 224 8.05 14.77 4.44
C LEU A 224 6.98 13.89 5.09
N VAL A 225 6.61 12.80 4.44
CA VAL A 225 5.58 11.89 4.96
C VAL A 225 6.14 10.97 6.06
N ASN A 226 7.41 10.53 5.93
CA ASN A 226 8.07 9.71 6.95
C ASN A 226 8.49 10.49 8.19
N GLU A 227 8.82 11.79 8.10
CA GLU A 227 9.09 12.64 9.28
C GLU A 227 7.92 12.61 10.28
N THR A 228 6.70 12.34 9.81
CA THR A 228 5.53 12.19 10.68
C THR A 228 5.48 10.83 11.39
N VAL A 229 5.99 9.77 10.76
CA VAL A 229 6.01 8.38 11.29
C VAL A 229 7.24 8.13 12.17
N ASP A 230 8.40 8.70 11.83
CA ASP A 230 9.66 8.54 12.54
C ASP A 230 9.65 9.17 13.95
N ASN A 231 8.69 10.04 14.23
CA ASN A 231 8.44 10.55 15.58
C ASN A 231 7.77 9.51 16.51
N VAL A 232 7.35 8.34 16.01
CA VAL A 232 6.55 7.39 16.79
C VAL A 232 7.12 5.96 16.87
N ASN A 233 7.77 5.37 15.85
CA ASN A 233 8.52 4.10 16.02
C ASN A 233 9.46 3.77 14.83
N GLY A 234 10.72 3.45 15.13
CA GLY A 234 11.83 3.29 14.18
C GLY A 234 11.80 2.08 13.23
N ILE A 235 10.94 2.11 12.21
CA ILE A 235 11.00 1.19 11.06
C ILE A 235 11.62 1.93 9.86
N LEU A 236 12.95 2.03 9.88
CA LEU A 236 13.78 2.88 9.00
C LEU A 236 14.82 2.07 8.20
N ALA A 237 14.44 0.94 7.60
CA ALA A 237 15.35 0.19 6.72
C ALA A 237 15.33 0.74 5.28
N GLY A 238 14.14 0.84 4.65
CA GLY A 238 14.03 1.21 3.23
C GLY A 238 14.12 2.71 2.93
N THR A 239 13.86 3.59 3.89
CA THR A 239 13.89 5.05 3.68
C THR A 239 15.29 5.62 3.86
N THR A 240 16.06 5.10 4.82
CA THR A 240 17.46 5.52 5.07
C THR A 240 18.32 5.24 3.85
N GLU A 241 18.19 4.06 3.26
CA GLU A 241 18.83 3.68 2.00
C GLU A 241 18.43 4.62 0.85
N MET A 242 17.16 5.01 0.76
CA MET A 242 16.69 5.93 -0.28
C MET A 242 17.20 7.37 -0.09
N ILE A 243 17.37 7.83 1.15
CA ILE A 243 17.97 9.14 1.48
C ILE A 243 19.48 9.14 1.21
N GLU A 244 20.18 8.04 1.50
CA GLU A 244 21.60 7.89 1.13
C GLU A 244 21.77 7.98 -0.39
N HIS A 245 20.89 7.33 -1.16
CA HIS A 245 20.88 7.46 -2.61
C HIS A 245 20.51 8.88 -3.12
N VAL A 246 19.83 9.72 -2.33
CA VAL A 246 19.60 11.13 -2.70
C VAL A 246 20.91 11.90 -2.69
N HIS A 247 21.76 11.69 -1.69
CA HIS A 247 23.07 12.32 -1.65
C HIS A 247 23.92 11.90 -2.86
N GLU A 248 23.88 10.61 -3.22
CA GLU A 248 24.57 10.11 -4.42
C GLU A 248 23.99 10.69 -5.72
N ILE A 249 22.66 10.81 -5.84
CA ILE A 249 22.02 11.48 -6.99
C ILE A 249 22.45 12.94 -7.05
N GLN A 250 22.49 13.63 -5.91
CA GLN A 250 22.82 15.05 -5.85
C GLN A 250 24.30 15.28 -6.22
N ASP A 251 25.20 14.44 -5.75
CA ASP A 251 26.62 14.45 -6.14
C ASP A 251 26.81 14.19 -7.65
N LEU A 252 26.02 13.26 -8.23
CA LEU A 252 25.99 13.01 -9.68
C LEU A 252 25.46 14.21 -10.49
N LEU A 253 24.50 14.97 -9.95
CA LEU A 253 23.96 16.17 -10.59
C LEU A 253 24.94 17.34 -10.53
N ASP A 254 25.70 17.44 -9.44
CA ASP A 254 26.71 18.47 -9.19
C ASP A 254 28.03 18.22 -9.95
N GLY A 255 28.14 17.06 -10.62
CA GLY A 255 29.23 16.76 -11.54
C GLY A 255 30.46 16.15 -10.88
N GLU A 256 30.33 15.67 -9.64
CA GLU A 256 31.34 14.82 -9.03
C GLU A 256 31.30 13.42 -9.67
N ALA A 257 32.48 12.85 -9.97
CA ALA A 257 32.57 11.59 -10.69
C ALA A 257 31.85 10.46 -9.91
N PRO A 258 31.10 9.56 -10.59
CA PRO A 258 30.36 8.51 -9.90
C PRO A 258 31.33 7.63 -9.12
N LYS A 259 31.13 7.50 -7.80
CA LYS A 259 31.43 6.22 -7.14
C LYS A 259 30.43 5.22 -7.72
N GLU A 260 30.91 4.03 -8.09
CA GLU A 260 30.14 3.00 -8.79
C GLU A 260 28.69 2.90 -8.27
N LEU A 261 27.72 2.99 -9.18
CA LEU A 261 26.30 2.85 -8.83
C LEU A 261 26.09 1.50 -8.12
N PRO A 262 25.48 1.47 -6.93
CA PRO A 262 25.18 0.22 -6.26
C PRO A 262 24.21 -0.61 -7.11
N GLY A 263 24.48 -1.91 -7.20
CA GLY A 263 23.61 -2.86 -7.88
C GLY A 263 22.22 -2.91 -7.24
N PRO A 264 21.22 -3.47 -7.95
CA PRO A 264 19.87 -3.62 -7.40
C PRO A 264 19.91 -4.34 -6.05
N PRO A 265 18.99 -4.01 -5.12
CA PRO A 265 18.94 -4.67 -3.81
C PRO A 265 18.86 -6.18 -4.02
N GLY A 266 19.86 -6.89 -3.49
CA GLY A 266 19.92 -8.34 -3.56
C GLY A 266 18.69 -8.96 -2.88
N PRO A 267 18.29 -10.18 -3.27
CA PRO A 267 17.20 -10.87 -2.59
C PRO A 267 17.51 -10.95 -1.10
N HIS A 268 16.55 -10.52 -0.26
CA HIS A 268 16.63 -10.56 1.20
C HIS A 268 17.28 -11.86 1.68
N GLN A 269 18.50 -11.78 2.21
CA GLN A 269 19.08 -12.89 2.96
C GLN A 269 18.28 -12.99 4.26
N LEU A 270 17.45 -14.03 4.35
CA LEU A 270 16.83 -14.45 5.59
C LEU A 270 17.93 -14.58 6.67
N PRO A 271 17.68 -14.15 7.91
CA PRO A 271 18.63 -14.32 9.00
C PRO A 271 18.97 -15.80 9.22
N THR A 272 20.11 -16.24 8.72
CA THR A 272 20.76 -17.50 9.14
C THR A 272 21.41 -17.27 10.49
N ASP A 273 20.60 -17.25 11.54
CA ASP A 273 21.08 -17.39 12.91
C ASP A 273 20.11 -18.29 13.69
N VAL A 274 20.12 -19.58 13.34
CA VAL A 274 19.82 -20.64 14.32
C VAL A 274 21.15 -21.20 14.76
N ARG A 275 21.68 -20.58 15.81
CA ARG A 275 22.79 -21.07 16.62
C ARG A 275 22.46 -22.50 17.04
N ALA A 276 23.18 -23.47 16.49
CA ALA A 276 23.14 -24.86 16.92
C ALA A 276 23.61 -24.93 18.38
N SER A 277 22.65 -24.90 19.31
CA SER A 277 22.85 -25.34 20.68
C SER A 277 22.60 -26.84 20.71
N THR A 278 23.67 -27.60 20.53
CA THR A 278 23.71 -29.03 20.87
C THR A 278 23.59 -29.17 22.38
N GLY A 279 22.36 -29.25 22.88
CA GLY A 279 22.04 -29.69 24.23
C GLY A 279 21.58 -31.15 24.18
N ASN A 280 22.45 -32.06 24.63
CA ASN A 280 22.12 -33.45 24.93
C ASN A 280 20.86 -33.54 25.80
N ALA A 281 19.84 -34.25 25.32
CA ALA A 281 18.83 -34.86 26.16
C ALA A 281 18.69 -36.32 25.75
N GLU A 282 19.18 -37.20 26.61
CA GLU A 282 19.04 -38.65 26.53
C GLU A 282 17.55 -39.02 26.58
N HIS A 283 17.09 -39.79 25.58
CA HIS A 283 15.82 -40.49 25.64
C HIS A 283 16.00 -41.83 26.35
N PRO A 284 15.23 -42.14 27.40
CA PRO A 284 15.01 -43.52 27.80
C PRO A 284 13.99 -44.18 26.85
N VAL A 285 14.40 -45.33 26.32
CA VAL A 285 13.57 -46.29 25.59
C VAL A 285 12.50 -46.83 26.55
N VAL A 286 11.23 -46.74 26.17
CA VAL A 286 10.14 -47.50 26.80
C VAL A 286 9.62 -48.47 25.76
N ASP A 287 9.90 -49.75 26.00
CA ASP A 287 9.42 -50.89 25.25
C ASP A 287 7.88 -50.96 25.35
N ALA A 288 7.21 -51.06 24.20
CA ALA A 288 5.80 -51.36 24.11
C ALA A 288 5.60 -52.88 24.12
N GLU A 289 5.11 -53.40 25.24
CA GLU A 289 4.69 -54.78 25.39
C GLU A 289 3.27 -54.94 24.82
N PHE A 290 3.15 -55.76 23.77
CA PHE A 290 1.89 -56.26 23.22
C PHE A 290 1.30 -57.28 24.21
N VAL A 291 0.02 -57.14 24.55
CA VAL A 291 -0.78 -58.24 25.12
C VAL A 291 -2.09 -58.36 24.35
N GLU A 292 -2.30 -59.56 23.85
CA GLU A 292 -3.41 -60.03 23.02
C GLU A 292 -4.75 -60.13 23.77
N GLU A 293 -5.82 -60.13 22.98
CA GLU A 293 -7.22 -60.38 23.34
C GLU A 293 -7.45 -61.78 23.92
N GLU A 294 -8.34 -61.87 24.91
CA GLU A 294 -9.43 -62.86 25.00
C GLU A 294 -10.68 -62.21 25.62
#